data_AF-A0A1A8AGV3-F1
#
_entry.id   AF-A0A1A8AGV3-F1
#
_cell.length_a   1.000
_cell.length_b   1.000
_cell.length_c   1.000
_cell.angle_alpha   90.00
_cell.angle_beta   90.00
_cell.angle_gamma   90.00
#
_symmetry.space_group_name_H-M   'P 1'
#
loop_
_entity.id
_entity.type
_entity.pdbx_description
1 polymer ?
#
loop_
_entity_poly.entity_id
_entity_poly.type
_entity_poly.pdbx_seq_one_letter_code
_entity_poly.pdbx_strand_id
1 'polypeptide(L)'
;MNPSAPSYPMASLYVGDLHQDVTEAMLYEKFSPAGAILSIRVCRDMITRRSLGYAYVNFQQPVDAERALDTMNFDVIKGQPVRIMWSQRDPSLRKSGVGNIFIKNLDKSIDNKALYDTFSAFGNILSCKVVCDENGSKGYGFVHFETHEAAERAIEKMNGMLLNDRKVFVGRFKSRKEREAELGARAKEFTNVYIKNFGDDMDDEKLREVFSKYGNALSIRVMTDDSGKSRGFGFVSFERHEDAQRAVDEMNGKDLNGKPIYVGRAQKKVERQTELKRKFEQMKQDRMTRYQGVNLYVKNLDDGIDDERLRKEFSPFGTITSAKVMTEGGHSKGFGFVCFSSPEEATKAVTEMNGRIVATKPLYVALAQRKEERQAHLTNQYMQRMASVRAVPNPVINPYQPAPPSGYFMAAIPQAQNRTSYYSAAGQMTPLRPSPRWTTQGVRPQHFQNMSGGMRPSAPRPQSFSTMRPTSQAPRMMSTQRVASQAVVPRPAAATAAAPVRGVPQYKYSAGVRNPQQHLSTQPQVPLQQPAVHVQGQEPLTASMLASAPLQEQKQMLGERLFPLIQNMHPSLAGKITGMLLEIDNSELLHMLESPESLRSKVDEAVAVLQAHQAKEAVQKTVTNSTGVPGI
;
A
#
# COMPACT_ATOMS: atom_id res chain seq x y z
N MET A 1 -23.97 9.07 -52.96
CA MET A 1 -23.91 8.07 -51.86
C MET A 1 -22.50 8.10 -51.30
N ASN A 2 -22.34 8.04 -49.98
CA ASN A 2 -21.02 8.03 -49.33
C ASN A 2 -21.09 7.00 -48.18
N PRO A 3 -20.15 6.05 -48.05
CA PRO A 3 -20.25 4.96 -47.08
C PRO A 3 -19.75 5.36 -45.69
N SER A 4 -20.26 4.64 -44.67
CA SER A 4 -19.63 4.46 -43.35
C SER A 4 -19.11 5.72 -42.64
N ALA A 5 -20.02 6.55 -42.13
CA ALA A 5 -19.79 7.22 -40.85
C ALA A 5 -20.25 6.27 -39.72
N PRO A 6 -19.48 6.06 -38.64
CA PRO A 6 -19.94 5.28 -37.50
C PRO A 6 -21.07 6.05 -36.81
N SER A 7 -22.28 5.47 -36.80
CA SER A 7 -23.39 6.01 -36.01
C SER A 7 -23.05 5.86 -34.53
N TYR A 8 -22.73 6.98 -33.88
CA TYR A 8 -22.75 7.09 -32.43
C TYR A 8 -24.16 7.53 -32.01
N PRO A 9 -25.07 6.61 -31.61
CA PRO A 9 -26.47 6.96 -31.29
C PRO A 9 -26.61 7.73 -29.96
N MET A 10 -25.51 8.17 -29.37
CA MET A 10 -25.48 8.93 -28.12
C MET A 10 -24.43 10.04 -28.24
N ALA A 11 -24.84 11.29 -28.01
CA ALA A 11 -23.95 12.44 -27.91
C ALA A 11 -23.21 12.45 -26.55
N SER A 12 -22.55 11.34 -26.23
CA SER A 12 -21.96 11.02 -24.94
C SER A 12 -20.44 11.12 -25.00
N LEU A 13 -19.89 12.04 -24.21
CA LEU A 13 -18.45 12.18 -24.02
C LEU A 13 -18.01 11.59 -22.68
N TYR A 14 -16.89 10.88 -22.70
CA TYR A 14 -16.10 10.56 -21.53
C TYR A 14 -15.15 11.73 -21.26
N VAL A 15 -15.17 12.27 -20.04
CA VAL A 15 -14.27 13.35 -19.61
C VAL A 15 -13.40 12.80 -18.48
N GLY A 16 -12.18 12.38 -18.83
CA GLY A 16 -11.21 11.81 -17.90
C GLY A 16 -10.21 12.83 -17.36
N ASP A 17 -9.35 12.35 -16.45
CA ASP A 17 -8.27 13.11 -15.82
C ASP A 17 -8.74 14.36 -15.06
N LEU A 18 -9.93 14.27 -14.47
CA LEU A 18 -10.52 15.28 -13.61
C LEU A 18 -9.87 15.29 -12.21
N HIS A 19 -9.65 16.49 -11.67
CA HIS A 19 -9.28 16.67 -10.27
C HIS A 19 -10.36 16.11 -9.33
N GLN A 20 -9.97 15.56 -8.16
CA GLN A 20 -10.89 14.80 -7.30
C GLN A 20 -12.09 15.63 -6.79
N ASP A 21 -11.89 16.94 -6.62
CA ASP A 21 -12.92 17.88 -6.17
C ASP A 21 -13.87 18.36 -7.29
N VAL A 22 -13.67 17.95 -8.55
CA VAL A 22 -14.53 18.41 -9.66
C VAL A 22 -15.96 17.94 -9.42
N THR A 23 -16.90 18.88 -9.55
CA THR A 23 -18.33 18.64 -9.41
C THR A 23 -19.03 18.72 -10.75
N GLU A 24 -20.20 18.11 -10.78
CA GLU A 24 -21.17 18.10 -11.85
C GLU A 24 -21.51 19.53 -12.30
N ALA A 25 -21.55 20.49 -11.37
CA ALA A 25 -21.79 21.91 -11.65
C ALA A 25 -20.62 22.60 -12.37
N MET A 26 -19.36 22.33 -11.96
CA MET A 26 -18.17 22.88 -12.64
C MET A 26 -18.05 22.37 -14.09
N LEU A 27 -18.44 21.11 -14.32
CA LEU A 27 -18.52 20.55 -15.67
C LEU A 27 -19.66 21.19 -16.48
N TYR A 28 -20.82 21.46 -15.86
CA TYR A 28 -21.93 22.14 -16.54
C TYR A 28 -21.56 23.56 -16.96
N GLU A 29 -20.94 24.33 -16.07
CA GLU A 29 -20.42 25.67 -16.36
C GLU A 29 -19.42 25.63 -17.53
N LYS A 30 -18.46 24.69 -17.50
CA LYS A 30 -17.44 24.57 -18.55
C LYS A 30 -18.00 24.12 -19.90
N PHE A 31 -18.94 23.18 -19.93
CA PHE A 31 -19.44 22.56 -21.17
C PHE A 31 -20.69 23.23 -21.75
N SER A 32 -21.45 24.02 -20.98
CA SER A 32 -22.66 24.69 -21.49
C SER A 32 -22.44 25.65 -22.68
N PRO A 33 -21.27 26.32 -22.86
CA PRO A 33 -20.99 27.07 -24.08
C PRO A 33 -20.83 26.19 -25.34
N ALA A 34 -20.55 24.90 -25.17
CA ALA A 34 -20.47 23.97 -26.28
C ALA A 34 -21.84 23.42 -26.72
N GLY A 35 -22.92 23.63 -25.96
CA GLY A 35 -24.28 23.30 -26.39
C GLY A 35 -25.21 22.80 -25.28
N ALA A 36 -26.36 22.25 -25.70
CA ALA A 36 -27.40 21.82 -24.78
C ALA A 36 -27.03 20.50 -24.09
N ILE A 37 -26.76 20.56 -22.78
CA ILE A 37 -26.39 19.37 -21.98
C ILE A 37 -27.65 18.67 -21.46
N LEU A 38 -27.81 17.39 -21.82
CA LEU A 38 -28.88 16.52 -21.36
C LEU A 38 -28.63 15.97 -19.94
N SER A 39 -27.38 15.59 -19.63
CA SER A 39 -27.00 15.16 -18.26
C SER A 39 -25.47 15.11 -18.05
N ILE A 40 -25.05 15.27 -16.79
CA ILE A 40 -23.66 15.07 -16.35
C ILE A 40 -23.64 14.07 -15.20
N ARG A 41 -22.64 13.18 -15.18
CA ARG A 41 -22.40 12.21 -14.11
C ARG A 41 -20.91 12.13 -13.81
N VAL A 42 -20.44 12.72 -12.70
CA VAL A 42 -19.10 12.41 -12.18
C VAL A 42 -19.14 11.00 -11.60
N CYS A 43 -18.22 10.14 -12.03
CA CYS A 43 -18.11 8.80 -11.48
C CYS A 43 -17.36 8.85 -10.15
N ARG A 44 -18.03 8.40 -9.10
CA ARG A 44 -17.56 8.44 -7.72
C ARG A 44 -17.54 7.01 -7.16
N ASP A 45 -16.53 6.71 -6.36
CA ASP A 45 -16.37 5.43 -5.67
C ASP A 45 -17.59 5.13 -4.79
N MET A 46 -18.10 3.90 -4.83
CA MET A 46 -19.38 3.56 -4.20
C MET A 46 -19.33 3.63 -2.67
N ILE A 47 -18.18 3.31 -2.08
CA ILE A 47 -17.98 3.21 -0.63
C ILE A 47 -17.55 4.57 -0.05
N THR A 48 -16.54 5.20 -0.67
CA THR A 48 -15.88 6.41 -0.16
C THR A 48 -16.43 7.71 -0.75
N ARG A 49 -17.29 7.65 -1.79
CA ARG A 49 -17.88 8.78 -2.53
C ARG A 49 -16.87 9.76 -3.16
N ARG A 50 -15.58 9.45 -3.11
CA ARG A 50 -14.49 10.18 -3.77
C ARG A 50 -14.63 10.07 -5.30
N SER A 51 -14.34 11.15 -6.04
CA SER A 51 -14.29 11.09 -7.51
C SER A 51 -13.24 10.07 -7.98
N LEU A 52 -13.60 9.26 -8.97
CA LEU A 52 -12.69 8.34 -9.67
C LEU A 52 -11.82 9.06 -10.72
N GLY A 53 -11.89 10.39 -10.80
CA GLY A 53 -11.13 11.20 -11.74
C GLY A 53 -11.70 11.24 -13.16
N TYR A 54 -12.98 10.87 -13.34
CA TYR A 54 -13.67 10.98 -14.62
C TYR A 54 -15.18 11.19 -14.48
N ALA A 55 -15.80 11.68 -15.55
CA ALA A 55 -17.22 11.90 -15.68
C ALA A 55 -17.73 11.49 -17.07
N TYR A 56 -19.04 11.40 -17.22
CA TYR A 56 -19.72 11.37 -18.51
C TYR A 56 -20.57 12.63 -18.67
N VAL A 57 -20.49 13.25 -19.86
CA VAL A 57 -21.30 14.41 -20.26
C VAL A 57 -22.11 13.99 -21.49
N ASN A 58 -23.43 14.08 -21.40
CA ASN A 58 -24.34 13.77 -22.50
C ASN A 58 -24.94 15.08 -23.01
N PHE A 59 -24.74 15.38 -24.28
CA PHE A 59 -25.40 16.50 -24.97
C PHE A 59 -26.74 16.05 -25.55
N GLN A 60 -27.57 17.02 -25.93
CA GLN A 60 -28.83 16.78 -26.64
C GLN A 60 -28.63 16.58 -28.14
N GLN A 61 -27.54 17.11 -28.70
CA GLN A 61 -27.17 16.99 -30.12
C GLN A 61 -25.74 16.45 -30.27
N PRO A 62 -25.45 15.60 -31.28
CA PRO A 62 -24.09 15.08 -31.50
C PRO A 62 -23.10 16.18 -31.92
N VAL A 63 -23.55 17.17 -32.67
CA VAL A 63 -22.74 18.32 -33.12
C VAL A 63 -22.26 19.18 -31.94
N ASP A 64 -23.06 19.28 -30.87
CA ASP A 64 -22.66 19.96 -29.63
C ASP A 64 -21.55 19.20 -28.89
N ALA A 65 -21.61 17.86 -28.91
CA ALA A 65 -20.57 17.00 -28.34
C ALA A 65 -19.28 17.00 -29.16
N GLU A 66 -19.38 17.04 -30.49
CA GLU A 66 -18.24 17.20 -31.41
C GLU A 66 -17.55 18.56 -31.17
N ARG A 67 -18.31 19.66 -31.13
CA ARG A 67 -17.80 20.99 -30.78
C ARG A 67 -17.12 21.03 -29.40
N ALA A 68 -17.65 20.31 -28.41
CA ALA A 68 -17.03 20.18 -27.09
C ALA A 68 -15.71 19.38 -27.14
N LEU A 69 -15.66 18.31 -27.92
CA LEU A 69 -14.47 17.47 -28.12
C LEU A 69 -13.34 18.24 -28.82
N ASP A 70 -13.65 19.08 -29.80
CA ASP A 70 -12.65 19.85 -30.54
C ASP A 70 -12.19 21.11 -29.78
N THR A 71 -13.12 21.82 -29.14
CA THR A 71 -12.85 23.15 -28.57
C THR A 71 -12.37 23.10 -27.11
N MET A 72 -12.75 22.08 -26.34
CA MET A 72 -12.56 22.04 -24.88
C MET A 72 -11.66 20.90 -24.39
N ASN A 73 -11.03 20.15 -25.28
CA ASN A 73 -10.10 19.09 -24.88
C ASN A 73 -8.80 19.71 -24.35
N PHE A 74 -8.23 19.09 -23.31
CA PHE A 74 -7.05 19.57 -22.58
C PHE A 74 -7.22 20.87 -21.78
N ASP A 75 -8.44 21.43 -21.73
CA ASP A 75 -8.76 22.60 -20.89
C ASP A 75 -8.50 22.34 -19.41
N VAL A 76 -7.95 23.33 -18.70
CA VAL A 76 -7.50 23.17 -17.32
C VAL A 76 -8.63 23.46 -16.32
N ILE A 77 -9.13 22.40 -15.65
CA ILE A 77 -10.09 22.51 -14.54
C ILE A 77 -9.38 22.19 -13.22
N LYS A 78 -9.44 23.11 -12.25
CA LYS A 78 -8.74 23.03 -10.95
C LYS A 78 -7.24 22.66 -11.08
N GLY A 79 -6.56 23.15 -12.10
CA GLY A 79 -5.13 22.89 -12.33
C GLY A 79 -4.80 21.56 -13.01
N GLN A 80 -5.79 20.80 -13.48
CA GLN A 80 -5.59 19.57 -14.27
C GLN A 80 -6.24 19.69 -15.66
N PRO A 81 -5.52 19.41 -16.76
CA PRO A 81 -6.07 19.42 -18.10
C PRO A 81 -7.01 18.21 -18.29
N VAL A 82 -8.27 18.47 -18.66
CA VAL A 82 -9.27 17.42 -18.85
C VAL A 82 -9.03 16.67 -20.17
N ARG A 83 -9.30 15.36 -20.19
CA ARG A 83 -9.11 14.53 -21.38
C ARG A 83 -10.45 14.01 -21.89
N ILE A 84 -10.97 14.65 -22.92
CA ILE A 84 -12.25 14.32 -23.55
C ILE A 84 -12.05 13.22 -24.60
N MET A 85 -13.02 12.31 -24.68
CA MET A 85 -13.13 11.24 -25.68
C MET A 85 -14.62 10.97 -25.98
N TRP A 86 -14.94 10.35 -27.10
CA TRP A 86 -16.24 9.68 -27.28
C TRP A 86 -16.42 8.55 -26.23
N SER A 87 -17.63 8.41 -25.69
CA SER A 87 -17.92 7.51 -24.57
C SER A 87 -18.00 6.03 -24.97
N GLN A 88 -16.85 5.37 -25.13
CA GLN A 88 -16.80 3.95 -25.46
C GLN A 88 -17.36 3.07 -24.33
N ARG A 89 -18.49 2.38 -24.58
CA ARG A 89 -19.13 1.48 -23.60
C ARG A 89 -18.46 0.10 -23.56
N ASP A 90 -18.07 -0.43 -24.72
CA ASP A 90 -17.47 -1.76 -24.83
C ASP A 90 -16.17 -1.88 -23.98
N PRO A 91 -16.06 -2.86 -23.06
CA PRO A 91 -14.82 -3.14 -22.34
C PRO A 91 -13.68 -3.67 -23.23
N SER A 92 -13.98 -4.35 -24.35
CA SER A 92 -12.98 -4.95 -25.24
C SER A 92 -12.17 -3.87 -25.96
N LEU A 93 -12.85 -2.96 -26.65
CA LEU A 93 -12.24 -1.82 -27.34
C LEU A 93 -11.51 -0.86 -26.39
N ARG A 94 -11.95 -0.77 -25.12
CA ARG A 94 -11.23 -0.01 -24.07
C ARG A 94 -10.00 -0.71 -23.48
N LYS A 95 -9.87 -2.03 -23.63
CA LYS A 95 -8.79 -2.84 -23.03
C LYS A 95 -7.83 -3.45 -24.06
N SER A 96 -8.16 -3.42 -25.35
CA SER A 96 -7.42 -4.08 -26.43
C SER A 96 -5.96 -3.63 -26.55
N GLY A 97 -5.66 -2.37 -26.19
CA GLY A 97 -4.36 -1.75 -26.39
C GLY A 97 -4.03 -1.42 -27.85
N VAL A 98 -4.87 -1.82 -28.80
CA VAL A 98 -4.69 -1.58 -30.24
C VAL A 98 -4.68 -0.07 -30.51
N GLY A 99 -3.78 0.39 -31.38
CA GLY A 99 -3.61 1.81 -31.69
C GLY A 99 -2.93 2.65 -30.59
N ASN A 100 -2.57 2.09 -29.43
CA ASN A 100 -1.86 2.83 -28.38
C ASN A 100 -0.35 2.86 -28.61
N ILE A 101 0.22 4.05 -28.69
CA ILE A 101 1.66 4.31 -28.70
C ILE A 101 2.12 4.98 -27.40
N PHE A 102 3.35 4.70 -27.03
CA PHE A 102 4.09 5.34 -25.95
C PHE A 102 5.21 6.21 -26.54
N ILE A 103 5.30 7.45 -26.06
CA ILE A 103 6.29 8.43 -26.52
C ILE A 103 7.14 8.86 -25.34
N LYS A 104 8.46 8.80 -25.48
CA LYS A 104 9.45 9.07 -24.43
C LYS A 104 10.50 10.07 -24.91
N ASN A 105 11.07 10.83 -23.98
CA ASN A 105 12.02 11.92 -24.24
C ASN A 105 11.39 13.08 -25.02
N LEU A 106 10.09 13.33 -24.80
CA LEU A 106 9.44 14.59 -25.17
C LEU A 106 10.15 15.74 -24.44
N ASP A 107 10.23 16.90 -25.08
CA ASP A 107 10.60 18.13 -24.38
C ASP A 107 9.53 18.53 -23.35
N LYS A 108 9.94 19.24 -22.30
CA LYS A 108 9.04 19.66 -21.22
C LYS A 108 8.06 20.78 -21.64
N SER A 109 8.34 21.49 -22.72
CA SER A 109 7.44 22.47 -23.34
C SER A 109 6.25 21.85 -24.09
N ILE A 110 6.32 20.55 -24.43
CA ILE A 110 5.27 19.87 -25.18
C ILE A 110 4.13 19.52 -24.23
N ASP A 111 2.97 20.12 -24.47
CA ASP A 111 1.73 19.88 -23.75
C ASP A 111 0.86 18.84 -24.49
N ASN A 112 -0.37 18.61 -24.00
CA ASN A 112 -1.29 17.67 -24.64
C ASN A 112 -1.74 18.14 -26.03
N LYS A 113 -1.95 19.44 -26.23
CA LYS A 113 -2.41 19.98 -27.52
C LYS A 113 -1.32 19.90 -28.57
N ALA A 114 -0.09 20.32 -28.28
CA ALA A 114 1.03 20.19 -29.22
C ALA A 114 1.30 18.71 -29.58
N LEU A 115 1.08 17.79 -28.63
CA LEU A 115 1.17 16.35 -28.90
C LEU A 115 0.06 15.86 -29.86
N TYR A 116 -1.18 16.31 -29.66
CA TYR A 116 -2.31 16.04 -30.56
C TYR A 116 -2.05 16.59 -31.97
N ASP A 117 -1.73 17.90 -32.05
CA ASP A 117 -1.47 18.62 -33.30
C ASP A 117 -0.34 17.94 -34.11
N THR A 118 0.72 17.49 -33.44
CA THR A 118 1.84 16.78 -34.10
C THR A 118 1.46 15.39 -34.61
N PHE A 119 0.74 14.59 -33.82
CA PHE A 119 0.51 13.18 -34.14
C PHE A 119 -0.76 12.93 -34.98
N SER A 120 -1.70 13.88 -35.04
CA SER A 120 -2.91 13.80 -35.86
C SER A 120 -2.62 13.55 -37.35
N ALA A 121 -1.46 14.00 -37.84
CA ALA A 121 -0.97 13.79 -39.20
C ALA A 121 -0.79 12.30 -39.61
N PHE A 122 -0.78 11.35 -38.67
CA PHE A 122 -0.64 9.90 -38.96
C PHE A 122 -1.98 9.15 -38.99
N GLY A 123 -3.05 9.77 -38.46
CA GLY A 123 -4.41 9.23 -38.40
C GLY A 123 -5.21 9.80 -37.23
N ASN A 124 -6.50 9.47 -37.16
CA ASN A 124 -7.41 9.95 -36.12
C ASN A 124 -6.94 9.53 -34.71
N ILE A 125 -6.88 10.49 -33.78
CA ILE A 125 -6.48 10.30 -32.38
C ILE A 125 -7.73 10.26 -31.51
N LEU A 126 -8.06 9.09 -30.97
CA LEU A 126 -9.12 8.94 -29.97
C LEU A 126 -8.74 9.59 -28.62
N SER A 127 -7.45 9.64 -28.29
CA SER A 127 -6.97 10.33 -27.09
C SER A 127 -5.45 10.55 -27.10
N CYS A 128 -4.97 11.59 -26.44
CA CYS A 128 -3.56 11.68 -26.07
C CYS A 128 -3.37 12.26 -24.67
N LYS A 129 -2.19 12.05 -24.09
CA LYS A 129 -1.84 12.54 -22.75
C LYS A 129 -0.33 12.64 -22.55
N VAL A 130 0.17 13.84 -22.26
CA VAL A 130 1.48 14.06 -21.63
C VAL A 130 1.34 13.81 -20.12
N VAL A 131 2.29 13.12 -19.50
CA VAL A 131 2.27 12.90 -18.05
C VAL A 131 3.06 13.99 -17.33
N CYS A 132 2.38 14.75 -16.48
CA CYS A 132 2.98 15.77 -15.63
C CYS A 132 3.12 15.31 -14.16
N ASP A 133 3.88 16.06 -13.38
CA ASP A 133 3.82 16.18 -11.92
C ASP A 133 3.69 17.65 -11.51
N GLU A 134 3.83 17.91 -10.21
CA GLU A 134 3.83 19.23 -9.58
C GLU A 134 4.95 20.15 -10.10
N ASN A 135 5.95 19.61 -10.83
CA ASN A 135 7.04 20.34 -11.48
C ASN A 135 6.94 20.33 -13.02
N GLY A 136 5.76 20.00 -13.58
CA GLY A 136 5.47 20.05 -15.02
C GLY A 136 5.63 18.71 -15.74
N SER A 137 5.91 18.74 -17.05
CA SER A 137 6.01 17.53 -17.87
C SER A 137 7.17 16.61 -17.44
N LYS A 138 6.89 15.30 -17.38
CA LYS A 138 7.88 14.23 -17.15
C LYS A 138 8.66 13.82 -18.41
N GLY A 139 8.43 14.49 -19.54
CA GLY A 139 9.08 14.16 -20.81
C GLY A 139 8.62 12.83 -21.42
N TYR A 140 7.40 12.39 -21.11
CA TYR A 140 6.77 11.23 -21.76
C TYR A 140 5.25 11.38 -21.82
N GLY A 141 4.64 10.68 -22.78
CA GLY A 141 3.21 10.70 -23.03
C GLY A 141 2.73 9.46 -23.77
N PHE A 142 1.43 9.46 -24.07
CA PHE A 142 0.71 8.39 -24.75
C PHE A 142 -0.21 9.00 -25.81
N VAL A 143 -0.38 8.30 -26.93
CA VAL A 143 -1.36 8.62 -27.97
C VAL A 143 -2.10 7.34 -28.34
N HIS A 144 -3.42 7.41 -28.41
CA HIS A 144 -4.31 6.34 -28.84
C HIS A 144 -4.89 6.73 -30.19
N PHE A 145 -4.39 6.09 -31.24
CA PHE A 145 -5.02 6.16 -32.55
C PHE A 145 -6.24 5.24 -32.63
N GLU A 146 -7.18 5.58 -33.51
CA GLU A 146 -8.35 4.76 -33.83
C GLU A 146 -7.95 3.42 -34.47
N THR A 147 -6.93 3.43 -35.32
CA THR A 147 -6.48 2.24 -36.07
C THR A 147 -5.06 1.80 -35.68
N HIS A 148 -4.79 0.50 -35.78
CA HIS A 148 -3.45 -0.04 -35.55
C HIS A 148 -2.42 0.55 -36.53
N GLU A 149 -2.82 0.72 -37.80
CA GLU A 149 -1.92 1.20 -38.84
C GLU A 149 -1.45 2.64 -38.61
N ALA A 150 -2.31 3.52 -38.10
CA ALA A 150 -1.92 4.89 -37.76
C ALA A 150 -0.85 4.91 -36.66
N ALA A 151 -0.98 4.02 -35.66
CA ALA A 151 0.02 3.82 -34.62
C ALA A 151 1.36 3.31 -35.19
N GLU A 152 1.36 2.31 -36.08
CA GLU A 152 2.60 1.80 -36.69
C GLU A 152 3.26 2.85 -37.60
N ARG A 153 2.49 3.55 -38.45
CA ARG A 153 3.01 4.66 -39.28
C ARG A 153 3.61 5.79 -38.43
N ALA A 154 3.03 6.08 -37.27
CA ALA A 154 3.58 7.04 -36.32
C ALA A 154 4.86 6.52 -35.65
N ILE A 155 4.94 5.23 -35.29
CA ILE A 155 6.17 4.61 -34.76
C ILE A 155 7.28 4.66 -35.80
N GLU A 156 7.05 4.15 -37.01
CA GLU A 156 8.05 4.06 -38.08
C GLU A 156 8.64 5.43 -38.45
N LYS A 157 7.80 6.47 -38.52
CA LYS A 157 8.23 7.80 -38.97
C LYS A 157 8.78 8.67 -37.85
N MET A 158 8.19 8.65 -36.65
CA MET A 158 8.57 9.58 -35.56
C MET A 158 9.63 9.02 -34.61
N ASN A 159 9.85 7.71 -34.56
CA ASN A 159 10.83 7.13 -33.64
C ASN A 159 12.26 7.54 -34.01
N GLY A 160 12.90 8.33 -33.15
CA GLY A 160 14.24 8.89 -33.37
C GLY A 160 14.27 10.29 -33.99
N MET A 161 13.12 10.84 -34.41
CA MET A 161 13.04 12.22 -34.91
C MET A 161 13.28 13.25 -33.80
N LEU A 162 13.69 14.45 -34.21
CA LEU A 162 13.90 15.60 -33.33
C LEU A 162 12.58 16.38 -33.17
N LEU A 163 12.13 16.55 -31.93
CA LEU A 163 10.98 17.37 -31.53
C LEU A 163 11.45 18.32 -30.44
N ASN A 164 11.44 19.63 -30.71
CA ASN A 164 12.06 20.69 -29.89
C ASN A 164 13.47 20.29 -29.43
N ASP A 165 14.35 20.01 -30.41
CA ASP A 165 15.75 19.56 -30.27
C ASP A 165 15.99 18.25 -29.49
N ARG A 166 14.94 17.54 -29.06
CA ARG A 166 15.06 16.22 -28.43
C ARG A 166 14.72 15.10 -29.38
N LYS A 167 15.57 14.08 -29.46
CA LYS A 167 15.25 12.83 -30.14
C LYS A 167 14.16 12.10 -29.35
N VAL A 168 12.93 12.10 -29.85
CA VAL A 168 11.81 11.37 -29.25
C VAL A 168 11.91 9.88 -29.58
N PHE A 169 11.58 9.04 -28.62
CA PHE A 169 11.41 7.60 -28.84
C PHE A 169 9.92 7.29 -28.92
N VAL A 170 9.49 6.62 -29.97
CA VAL A 170 8.09 6.23 -30.20
C VAL A 170 8.03 4.70 -30.36
N GLY A 171 7.10 4.06 -29.67
CA GLY A 171 6.91 2.61 -29.75
C GLY A 171 5.53 2.18 -29.29
N ARG A 172 5.19 0.91 -29.49
CA ARG A 172 3.91 0.33 -29.02
C ARG A 172 3.77 0.49 -27.50
N PHE A 173 2.57 0.80 -27.03
CA PHE A 173 2.29 0.91 -25.60
C PHE A 173 2.39 -0.45 -24.92
N LYS A 174 3.33 -0.58 -23.97
CA LYS A 174 3.42 -1.72 -23.05
C LYS A 174 2.84 -1.37 -21.69
N SER A 175 2.02 -2.25 -21.14
CA SER A 175 1.39 -2.03 -19.84
C SER A 175 2.44 -1.97 -18.72
N ARG A 176 2.12 -1.34 -17.57
CA ARG A 176 3.06 -1.28 -16.44
C ARG A 176 3.49 -2.68 -15.98
N LYS A 177 2.55 -3.60 -15.84
CA LYS A 177 2.77 -5.00 -15.39
C LYS A 177 3.66 -5.77 -16.36
N GLU A 178 3.39 -5.64 -17.66
CA GLU A 178 4.19 -6.23 -18.74
C GLU A 178 5.63 -5.69 -18.76
N ARG A 179 5.79 -4.36 -18.70
CA ARG A 179 7.11 -3.71 -18.67
C ARG A 179 7.91 -4.05 -17.40
N GLU A 180 7.25 -4.21 -16.25
CA GLU A 180 7.88 -4.69 -15.02
C GLU A 180 8.25 -6.19 -15.10
N ALA A 181 7.46 -7.01 -15.79
CA ALA A 181 7.81 -8.41 -16.07
C ALA A 181 8.97 -8.54 -17.07
N GLU A 182 8.99 -7.75 -18.14
CA GLU A 182 10.04 -7.69 -19.15
C GLU A 182 11.37 -7.18 -18.57
N LEU A 183 11.35 -6.08 -17.80
CA LEU A 183 12.53 -5.63 -17.05
C LEU A 183 12.94 -6.64 -15.98
N GLY A 184 12.00 -7.34 -15.36
CA GLY A 184 12.27 -8.42 -14.40
C GLY A 184 12.91 -9.65 -15.04
N ALA A 185 12.57 -9.97 -16.29
CA ALA A 185 13.22 -11.00 -17.09
C ALA A 185 14.62 -10.54 -17.54
N ARG A 186 14.74 -9.34 -18.10
CA ARG A 186 16.04 -8.75 -18.51
C ARG A 186 17.00 -8.44 -17.36
N ALA A 187 16.53 -8.48 -16.12
CA ALA A 187 17.35 -8.41 -14.91
C ALA A 187 17.68 -9.80 -14.31
N LYS A 188 17.02 -10.87 -14.81
CA LYS A 188 17.45 -12.27 -14.60
C LYS A 188 18.47 -12.69 -15.65
N GLU A 189 18.42 -12.14 -16.86
CA GLU A 189 19.48 -12.30 -17.86
C GLU A 189 20.84 -11.90 -17.27
N PHE A 190 21.74 -12.87 -17.12
CA PHE A 190 23.12 -12.66 -16.71
C PHE A 190 24.07 -13.40 -17.64
N THR A 191 25.13 -12.71 -18.07
CA THR A 191 26.29 -13.29 -18.76
C THR A 191 27.44 -13.60 -17.81
N ASN A 192 27.47 -12.95 -16.64
CA ASN A 192 28.57 -13.05 -15.69
C ASN A 192 28.27 -14.07 -14.60
N VAL A 193 29.13 -15.08 -14.52
CA VAL A 193 29.11 -16.20 -13.57
C VAL A 193 30.22 -16.01 -12.54
N TYR A 194 29.93 -16.30 -11.29
CA TYR A 194 30.86 -16.37 -10.17
C TYR A 194 31.04 -17.83 -9.78
N ILE A 195 32.30 -18.25 -9.63
CA ILE A 195 32.72 -19.63 -9.39
C ILE A 195 33.56 -19.64 -8.11
N LYS A 196 33.32 -20.58 -7.21
CA LYS A 196 34.01 -20.68 -5.91
C LYS A 196 34.25 -22.16 -5.52
N ASN A 197 35.26 -22.38 -4.68
CA ASN A 197 35.58 -23.65 -4.00
C ASN A 197 36.27 -24.70 -4.89
N PHE A 198 36.83 -24.29 -6.03
CA PHE A 198 37.55 -25.15 -6.98
C PHE A 198 39.00 -25.51 -6.57
N GLY A 199 39.42 -25.15 -5.35
CA GLY A 199 40.80 -25.33 -4.88
C GLY A 199 41.75 -24.21 -5.29
N ASP A 200 43.02 -24.36 -4.91
CA ASP A 200 44.11 -23.41 -5.18
C ASP A 200 44.94 -23.80 -6.42
N ASP A 201 44.88 -25.06 -6.88
CA ASP A 201 45.56 -25.58 -8.10
C ASP A 201 44.91 -25.14 -9.43
N MET A 202 43.99 -24.18 -9.41
CA MET A 202 43.13 -23.80 -10.54
C MET A 202 43.37 -22.35 -10.95
N ASP A 203 43.88 -22.22 -12.19
CA ASP A 203 44.29 -20.99 -12.86
C ASP A 203 43.31 -20.61 -13.98
N ASP A 204 43.46 -19.41 -14.55
CA ASP A 204 42.62 -18.88 -15.64
C ASP A 204 42.47 -19.85 -16.82
N GLU A 205 43.53 -20.57 -17.16
CA GLU A 205 43.58 -21.45 -18.33
C GLU A 205 42.82 -22.77 -18.11
N LYS A 206 43.02 -23.41 -16.94
CA LYS A 206 42.26 -24.59 -16.51
C LYS A 206 40.77 -24.25 -16.36
N LEU A 207 40.47 -23.08 -15.81
CA LEU A 207 39.09 -22.59 -15.69
C LEU A 207 38.46 -22.30 -17.06
N ARG A 208 39.24 -21.83 -18.03
CA ARG A 208 38.83 -21.67 -19.44
C ARG A 208 38.55 -23.02 -20.12
N GLU A 209 39.38 -24.04 -19.92
CA GLU A 209 39.12 -25.39 -20.42
C GLU A 209 37.84 -25.99 -19.83
N VAL A 210 37.63 -25.86 -18.52
CA VAL A 210 36.45 -26.42 -17.83
C VAL A 210 35.15 -25.69 -18.22
N PHE A 211 35.18 -24.41 -18.57
CA PHE A 211 33.97 -23.63 -18.86
C PHE A 211 33.70 -23.34 -20.36
N SER A 212 34.68 -23.50 -21.26
CA SER A 212 34.48 -23.30 -22.71
C SER A 212 33.42 -24.22 -23.33
N LYS A 213 33.25 -25.44 -22.79
CA LYS A 213 32.20 -26.39 -23.18
C LYS A 213 30.76 -25.87 -23.00
N TYR A 214 30.54 -24.81 -22.23
CA TYR A 214 29.20 -24.21 -22.03
C TYR A 214 28.88 -23.08 -23.01
N GLY A 215 29.88 -22.49 -23.67
CA GLY A 215 29.71 -21.40 -24.63
C GLY A 215 30.90 -20.46 -24.68
N ASN A 216 30.80 -19.43 -25.52
CA ASN A 216 31.91 -18.49 -25.73
C ASN A 216 32.11 -17.59 -24.50
N ALA A 217 33.33 -17.58 -23.96
CA ALA A 217 33.69 -16.80 -22.77
C ALA A 217 34.53 -15.56 -23.16
N LEU A 218 33.90 -14.39 -23.11
CA LEU A 218 34.50 -13.08 -23.39
C LEU A 218 35.60 -12.70 -22.38
N SER A 219 35.51 -13.19 -21.14
CA SER A 219 36.51 -12.93 -20.10
C SER A 219 36.47 -14.00 -19.02
N ILE A 220 37.64 -14.46 -18.58
CA ILE A 220 37.81 -15.38 -17.46
C ILE A 220 38.89 -14.81 -16.54
N ARG A 221 38.67 -14.88 -15.23
CA ARG A 221 39.64 -14.45 -14.21
C ARG A 221 39.42 -15.14 -12.87
N VAL A 222 40.40 -15.94 -12.45
CA VAL A 222 40.64 -16.37 -11.07
C VAL A 222 41.13 -15.16 -10.27
N MET A 223 40.64 -15.02 -9.04
CA MET A 223 41.13 -13.99 -8.13
C MET A 223 42.26 -14.56 -7.28
N THR A 224 43.48 -14.11 -7.55
CA THR A 224 44.65 -14.37 -6.72
C THR A 224 44.72 -13.41 -5.52
N ASP A 225 45.51 -13.79 -4.53
CA ASP A 225 45.87 -12.99 -3.36
C ASP A 225 47.20 -12.25 -3.60
N ASP A 226 47.62 -11.36 -2.69
CA ASP A 226 48.83 -10.53 -2.87
C ASP A 226 50.14 -11.36 -2.97
N SER A 227 50.07 -12.66 -2.61
CA SER A 227 51.14 -13.66 -2.76
C SER A 227 51.10 -14.44 -4.10
N GLY A 228 50.22 -14.07 -5.03
CA GLY A 228 50.03 -14.75 -6.31
C GLY A 228 49.19 -16.05 -6.25
N LYS A 229 48.93 -16.59 -5.05
CA LYS A 229 48.13 -17.81 -4.87
C LYS A 229 46.65 -17.59 -5.19
N SER A 230 46.01 -18.58 -5.82
CA SER A 230 44.55 -18.57 -6.09
C SER A 230 43.75 -18.54 -4.77
N ARG A 231 42.71 -17.69 -4.71
CA ARG A 231 41.81 -17.58 -3.54
C ARG A 231 40.65 -18.57 -3.61
N GLY A 232 40.72 -19.55 -4.51
CA GLY A 232 39.66 -20.54 -4.74
C GLY A 232 38.34 -19.93 -5.23
N PHE A 233 38.40 -18.80 -5.93
CA PHE A 233 37.24 -18.23 -6.62
C PHE A 233 37.64 -17.40 -7.85
N GLY A 234 36.71 -17.29 -8.79
CA GLY A 234 36.90 -16.57 -10.05
C GLY A 234 35.58 -16.14 -10.69
N PHE A 235 35.69 -15.53 -11.86
CA PHE A 235 34.59 -15.04 -12.67
C PHE A 235 34.74 -15.49 -14.11
N VAL A 236 33.62 -15.81 -14.76
CA VAL A 236 33.51 -16.08 -16.19
C VAL A 236 32.43 -15.17 -16.76
N SER A 237 32.72 -14.49 -17.86
CA SER A 237 31.79 -13.65 -18.61
C SER A 237 31.52 -14.32 -19.95
N PHE A 238 30.30 -14.84 -20.15
CA PHE A 238 29.88 -15.44 -21.40
C PHE A 238 29.33 -14.40 -22.38
N GLU A 239 29.32 -14.73 -23.67
CA GLU A 239 28.71 -13.88 -24.69
C GLU A 239 27.18 -13.88 -24.59
N ARG A 240 26.56 -15.02 -24.26
CA ARG A 240 25.11 -15.22 -24.18
C ARG A 240 24.66 -15.60 -22.77
N HIS A 241 23.45 -15.19 -22.38
CA HIS A 241 22.87 -15.56 -21.08
C HIS A 241 22.62 -17.08 -20.98
N GLU A 242 22.16 -17.72 -22.06
CA GLU A 242 21.93 -19.17 -22.12
C GLU A 242 23.18 -19.99 -21.73
N ASP A 243 24.36 -19.55 -22.15
CA ASP A 243 25.64 -20.21 -21.87
C ASP A 243 26.01 -20.07 -20.40
N ALA A 244 25.86 -18.86 -19.86
CA ALA A 244 26.05 -18.59 -18.43
C ALA A 244 25.04 -19.34 -17.54
N GLN A 245 23.79 -19.51 -17.99
CA GLN A 245 22.76 -20.25 -17.27
C GLN A 245 23.07 -21.75 -17.28
N ARG A 246 23.41 -22.33 -18.44
CA ARG A 246 23.87 -23.74 -18.55
C ARG A 246 25.10 -24.02 -17.69
N ALA A 247 26.07 -23.11 -17.67
CA ALA A 247 27.25 -23.20 -16.82
C ALA A 247 26.90 -23.18 -15.31
N VAL A 248 25.90 -22.40 -14.90
CA VAL A 248 25.40 -22.41 -13.51
C VAL A 248 24.70 -23.72 -13.20
N ASP A 249 23.71 -24.12 -14.00
CA ASP A 249 22.86 -25.26 -13.68
C ASP A 249 23.60 -26.60 -13.74
N GLU A 250 24.59 -26.76 -14.62
CA GLU A 250 25.30 -28.02 -14.80
C GLU A 250 26.60 -28.15 -13.97
N MET A 251 27.20 -27.06 -13.50
CA MET A 251 28.44 -27.12 -12.68
C MET A 251 28.25 -26.77 -11.21
N ASN A 252 27.16 -26.11 -10.81
CA ASN A 252 26.92 -25.80 -9.40
C ASN A 252 26.68 -27.08 -8.58
N GLY A 253 27.55 -27.36 -7.62
CA GLY A 253 27.50 -28.55 -6.77
C GLY A 253 28.28 -29.75 -7.29
N LYS A 254 28.93 -29.67 -8.47
CA LYS A 254 29.86 -30.73 -8.93
C LYS A 254 31.18 -30.69 -8.16
N ASP A 255 31.74 -31.86 -7.88
CA ASP A 255 33.06 -31.98 -7.27
C ASP A 255 34.19 -31.71 -8.29
N LEU A 256 35.09 -30.79 -7.92
CA LEU A 256 36.41 -30.62 -8.54
C LEU A 256 37.45 -30.61 -7.43
N ASN A 257 38.58 -31.27 -7.66
CA ASN A 257 39.68 -31.41 -6.68
C ASN A 257 39.18 -31.87 -5.28
N GLY A 258 38.20 -32.79 -5.26
CA GLY A 258 37.62 -33.35 -4.02
C GLY A 258 36.73 -32.39 -3.22
N LYS A 259 36.25 -31.29 -3.82
CA LYS A 259 35.36 -30.31 -3.17
C LYS A 259 34.21 -29.90 -4.10
N PRO A 260 32.97 -29.77 -3.60
CA PRO A 260 31.85 -29.33 -4.42
C PRO A 260 31.99 -27.83 -4.73
N ILE A 261 32.04 -27.48 -6.01
CA ILE A 261 32.17 -26.08 -6.43
C ILE A 261 30.82 -25.37 -6.38
N TYR A 262 30.83 -24.09 -6.03
CA TYR A 262 29.66 -23.23 -6.13
C TYR A 262 29.74 -22.40 -7.40
N VAL A 263 28.67 -22.44 -8.21
CA VAL A 263 28.54 -21.68 -9.45
C VAL A 263 27.22 -20.92 -9.42
N GLY A 264 27.23 -19.63 -9.74
CA GLY A 264 26.03 -18.80 -9.69
C GLY A 264 26.22 -17.42 -10.30
N ARG A 265 25.14 -16.64 -10.42
CA ARG A 265 25.19 -15.28 -10.96
C ARG A 265 26.21 -14.40 -10.22
N ALA A 266 27.06 -13.70 -10.95
CA ALA A 266 28.04 -12.75 -10.41
C ALA A 266 27.37 -11.46 -9.89
N GLN A 267 26.85 -11.51 -8.65
CA GLN A 267 26.31 -10.35 -7.94
C GLN A 267 27.40 -9.32 -7.58
N LYS A 268 27.06 -8.02 -7.66
CA LYS A 268 27.93 -6.94 -7.16
C LYS A 268 27.99 -6.95 -5.62
N LYS A 269 29.09 -6.49 -5.02
CA LYS A 269 29.28 -6.49 -3.56
C LYS A 269 28.14 -5.81 -2.78
N VAL A 270 27.64 -4.67 -3.27
CA VAL A 270 26.53 -3.90 -2.67
C VAL A 270 25.18 -4.61 -2.81
N GLU A 271 24.92 -5.20 -3.96
CA GLU A 271 23.73 -6.01 -4.25
C GLU A 271 23.68 -7.24 -3.33
N ARG A 272 24.76 -8.02 -3.30
CA ARG A 272 24.93 -9.17 -2.39
C ARG A 272 24.73 -8.78 -0.94
N GLN A 273 25.33 -7.68 -0.49
CA GLN A 273 25.18 -7.21 0.90
C GLN A 273 23.74 -6.80 1.22
N THR A 274 23.03 -6.20 0.27
CA THR A 274 21.60 -5.84 0.41
C THR A 274 20.71 -7.08 0.46
N GLU A 275 20.95 -8.07 -0.40
CA GLU A 275 20.22 -9.34 -0.36
C GLU A 275 20.48 -10.13 0.92
N LEU A 276 21.74 -10.22 1.37
CA LEU A 276 22.11 -10.92 2.60
C LEU A 276 21.47 -10.24 3.81
N LYS A 277 21.50 -8.89 3.85
CA LYS A 277 20.78 -8.11 4.86
C LYS A 277 19.28 -8.41 4.83
N ARG A 278 18.63 -8.38 3.66
CA ARG A 278 17.19 -8.67 3.52
C ARG A 278 16.85 -10.11 3.97
N LYS A 279 17.66 -11.11 3.60
CA LYS A 279 17.49 -12.50 4.05
C LYS A 279 17.68 -12.66 5.56
N PHE A 280 18.62 -11.92 6.17
CA PHE A 280 18.84 -11.95 7.61
C PHE A 280 17.75 -11.21 8.39
N GLU A 281 17.27 -10.08 7.88
CA GLU A 281 16.12 -9.34 8.43
C GLU A 281 14.83 -10.17 8.31
N GLN A 282 14.61 -10.83 7.17
CA GLN A 282 13.51 -11.78 6.99
C GLN A 282 13.62 -12.95 7.97
N MET A 283 14.79 -13.60 8.11
CA MET A 283 14.96 -14.69 9.09
C MET A 283 14.84 -14.21 10.55
N LYS A 284 15.21 -12.96 10.88
CA LYS A 284 14.94 -12.34 12.20
C LYS A 284 13.44 -12.11 12.39
N GLN A 285 12.71 -11.72 11.33
CA GLN A 285 11.27 -11.50 11.35
C GLN A 285 10.48 -12.81 11.44
N ASP A 286 10.83 -13.85 10.68
CA ASP A 286 10.22 -15.18 10.76
C ASP A 286 10.41 -15.77 12.16
N ARG A 287 11.63 -15.60 12.73
CA ARG A 287 11.92 -15.92 14.14
C ARG A 287 11.27 -14.95 15.14
N MET A 288 10.72 -13.81 14.74
CA MET A 288 9.94 -12.92 15.61
C MET A 288 8.50 -13.42 15.64
N THR A 289 7.84 -13.47 14.47
CA THR A 289 6.46 -13.92 14.30
C THR A 289 6.24 -15.33 14.88
N ARG A 290 7.14 -16.30 14.63
CA ARG A 290 6.99 -17.69 15.14
C ARG A 290 6.90 -17.79 16.67
N TYR A 291 7.49 -16.84 17.41
CA TYR A 291 7.51 -16.88 18.88
C TYR A 291 6.68 -15.76 19.52
N GLN A 292 5.94 -14.99 18.72
CA GLN A 292 5.06 -13.92 19.20
C GLN A 292 3.78 -14.52 19.77
N GLY A 293 3.42 -14.15 21.00
CA GLY A 293 2.23 -14.66 21.71
C GLY A 293 2.34 -16.10 22.24
N VAL A 294 3.11 -16.99 21.61
CA VAL A 294 3.21 -18.41 21.99
C VAL A 294 4.26 -18.72 23.07
N ASN A 295 5.25 -17.84 23.28
CA ASN A 295 6.36 -18.07 24.21
C ASN A 295 6.14 -17.34 25.54
N LEU A 296 6.22 -18.07 26.64
CA LEU A 296 6.05 -17.58 28.01
C LEU A 296 7.39 -17.46 28.74
N TYR A 297 7.49 -16.46 29.60
CA TYR A 297 8.53 -16.30 30.60
C TYR A 297 7.97 -16.73 31.96
N VAL A 298 8.59 -17.74 32.56
CA VAL A 298 8.21 -18.28 33.87
C VAL A 298 9.32 -17.94 34.85
N LYS A 299 9.01 -17.23 35.94
CA LYS A 299 9.95 -16.77 36.96
C LYS A 299 9.48 -17.20 38.35
N ASN A 300 10.39 -17.14 39.33
CA ASN A 300 10.24 -17.68 40.68
C ASN A 300 10.08 -19.21 40.67
N LEU A 301 10.71 -19.88 39.70
CA LEU A 301 10.89 -21.33 39.75
C LEU A 301 11.64 -21.69 41.02
N ASP A 302 11.25 -22.79 41.65
CA ASP A 302 12.06 -23.39 42.71
C ASP A 302 13.31 -24.05 42.12
N ASP A 303 14.34 -24.15 42.95
CA ASP A 303 15.69 -24.53 42.53
C ASP A 303 15.74 -26.02 42.12
N GLY A 304 14.78 -26.83 42.63
CA GLY A 304 14.50 -28.20 42.20
C GLY A 304 13.44 -28.34 41.10
N ILE A 305 13.26 -27.33 40.24
CA ILE A 305 12.49 -27.41 38.98
C ILE A 305 13.45 -27.43 37.79
N ASP A 306 13.42 -28.51 37.03
CA ASP A 306 14.16 -28.73 35.78
C ASP A 306 13.25 -28.56 34.53
N ASP A 307 13.83 -28.79 33.35
CA ASP A 307 13.14 -28.67 32.05
C ASP A 307 11.95 -29.66 31.92
N GLU A 308 12.06 -30.87 32.48
CA GLU A 308 11.02 -31.90 32.40
C GLU A 308 9.86 -31.62 33.35
N ARG A 309 10.15 -31.23 34.59
CA ARG A 309 9.15 -30.85 35.59
C ARG A 309 8.46 -29.56 35.18
N LEU A 310 9.18 -28.58 34.62
CA LEU A 310 8.58 -27.39 34.02
C LEU A 310 7.65 -27.75 32.85
N ARG A 311 8.06 -28.67 31.96
CA ARG A 311 7.19 -29.18 30.89
C ARG A 311 5.93 -29.87 31.46
N LYS A 312 6.06 -30.69 32.50
CA LYS A 312 4.96 -31.45 33.11
C LYS A 312 3.92 -30.56 33.82
N GLU A 313 4.36 -29.52 34.52
CA GLU A 313 3.44 -28.56 35.17
C GLU A 313 2.66 -27.72 34.16
N PHE A 314 3.22 -27.47 32.97
CA PHE A 314 2.60 -26.63 31.93
C PHE A 314 1.87 -27.42 30.83
N SER A 315 2.08 -28.73 30.68
CA SER A 315 1.42 -29.54 29.64
C SER A 315 -0.12 -29.62 29.73
N PRO A 316 -0.81 -29.44 30.88
CA PRO A 316 -2.27 -29.41 30.92
C PRO A 316 -2.91 -28.22 30.18
N PHE A 317 -2.13 -27.20 29.81
CA PHE A 317 -2.62 -25.97 29.18
C PHE A 317 -2.45 -25.95 27.65
N GLY A 318 -1.71 -26.91 27.08
CA GLY A 318 -1.49 -27.01 25.65
C GLY A 318 -0.22 -27.76 25.24
N THR A 319 -0.01 -27.84 23.93
CA THR A 319 1.09 -28.57 23.27
C THR A 319 2.40 -27.79 23.36
N ILE A 320 3.19 -28.06 24.40
CA ILE A 320 4.51 -27.45 24.57
C ILE A 320 5.46 -27.89 23.45
N THR A 321 5.91 -26.93 22.65
CA THR A 321 6.94 -27.10 21.61
C THR A 321 8.34 -27.06 22.21
N SER A 322 8.57 -26.24 23.24
CA SER A 322 9.83 -26.19 23.99
C SER A 322 9.61 -25.70 25.41
N ALA A 323 10.24 -26.34 26.40
CA ALA A 323 10.37 -25.82 27.76
C ALA A 323 11.86 -25.82 28.11
N LYS A 324 12.34 -24.77 28.79
CA LYS A 324 13.74 -24.67 29.23
C LYS A 324 13.93 -23.74 30.43
N VAL A 325 14.51 -24.25 31.50
CA VAL A 325 15.03 -23.50 32.65
C VAL A 325 16.39 -22.88 32.28
N MET A 326 16.64 -21.66 32.73
CA MET A 326 17.91 -20.98 32.50
C MET A 326 18.86 -21.22 33.68
N THR A 327 19.88 -22.05 33.47
CA THR A 327 20.90 -22.37 34.47
C THR A 327 22.19 -21.55 34.28
N GLU A 328 23.01 -21.48 35.32
CA GLU A 328 24.35 -20.88 35.36
C GLU A 328 25.19 -21.60 36.40
N GLY A 329 26.40 -22.05 36.03
CA GLY A 329 27.23 -22.87 36.93
C GLY A 329 26.52 -24.13 37.45
N GLY A 330 25.62 -24.72 36.66
CA GLY A 330 24.78 -25.87 37.04
C GLY A 330 23.55 -25.53 37.90
N HIS A 331 23.43 -24.30 38.40
CA HIS A 331 22.34 -23.88 39.29
C HIS A 331 21.24 -23.14 38.52
N SER A 332 19.98 -23.29 38.93
CA SER A 332 18.85 -22.58 38.30
C SER A 332 18.90 -21.08 38.62
N LYS A 333 18.69 -20.21 37.61
CA LYS A 333 18.48 -18.76 37.84
C LYS A 333 17.09 -18.42 38.39
N GLY A 334 16.28 -19.41 38.76
CA GLY A 334 14.90 -19.23 39.22
C GLY A 334 13.93 -18.77 38.11
N PHE A 335 14.30 -18.96 36.84
CA PHE A 335 13.43 -18.66 35.69
C PHE A 335 13.70 -19.54 34.47
N GLY A 336 12.70 -19.66 33.61
CA GLY A 336 12.74 -20.40 32.36
C GLY A 336 11.76 -19.86 31.33
N PHE A 337 11.64 -20.58 30.22
CA PHE A 337 10.72 -20.28 29.13
C PHE A 337 9.89 -21.51 28.78
N VAL A 338 8.63 -21.29 28.40
CA VAL A 338 7.72 -22.34 27.91
C VAL A 338 7.03 -21.82 26.65
N CYS A 339 7.31 -22.45 25.51
CA CYS A 339 6.69 -22.16 24.23
C CYS A 339 5.60 -23.20 23.95
N PHE A 340 4.38 -22.72 23.73
CA PHE A 340 3.24 -23.53 23.30
C PHE A 340 3.21 -23.67 21.77
N SER A 341 2.15 -24.28 21.25
CA SER A 341 1.89 -24.39 19.81
C SER A 341 0.99 -23.26 19.30
N SER A 342 0.05 -22.80 20.13
CA SER A 342 -0.88 -21.71 19.81
C SER A 342 -0.83 -20.55 20.83
N PRO A 343 -1.24 -19.32 20.44
CA PRO A 343 -1.32 -18.19 21.37
C PRO A 343 -2.44 -18.34 22.40
N GLU A 344 -3.51 -19.08 22.09
CA GLU A 344 -4.62 -19.36 23.01
C GLU A 344 -4.16 -20.25 24.17
N GLU A 345 -3.42 -21.33 23.87
CA GLU A 345 -2.77 -22.21 24.86
C GLU A 345 -1.87 -21.40 25.82
N ALA A 346 -1.01 -20.55 25.24
CA ALA A 346 -0.12 -19.67 25.99
C ALA A 346 -0.87 -18.67 26.88
N THR A 347 -1.97 -18.09 26.39
CA THR A 347 -2.80 -17.14 27.15
C THR A 347 -3.56 -17.82 28.29
N LYS A 348 -4.06 -19.04 28.08
CA LYS A 348 -4.65 -19.88 29.12
C LYS A 348 -3.63 -20.20 30.22
N ALA A 349 -2.44 -20.64 29.84
CA ALA A 349 -1.35 -20.93 30.77
C ALA A 349 -0.91 -19.70 31.59
N VAL A 350 -0.84 -18.50 30.99
CA VAL A 350 -0.61 -17.24 31.73
C VAL A 350 -1.71 -16.98 32.76
N THR A 351 -2.97 -17.26 32.41
CA THR A 351 -4.13 -16.97 33.28
C THR A 351 -4.20 -17.92 34.48
N GLU A 352 -3.89 -19.20 34.30
CA GLU A 352 -4.03 -20.23 35.37
C GLU A 352 -2.74 -20.49 36.17
N MET A 353 -1.55 -20.25 35.61
CA MET A 353 -0.27 -20.52 36.29
C MET A 353 0.38 -19.28 36.93
N ASN A 354 -0.02 -18.06 36.56
CA ASN A 354 0.53 -16.85 37.17
C ASN A 354 0.01 -16.67 38.61
N GLY A 355 0.92 -16.65 39.58
CA GLY A 355 0.61 -16.63 41.01
C GLY A 355 0.44 -18.02 41.64
N ARG A 356 0.38 -19.10 40.85
CA ARG A 356 0.23 -20.47 41.37
C ARG A 356 1.49 -20.91 42.12
N ILE A 357 1.32 -21.46 43.31
CA ILE A 357 2.44 -22.02 44.09
C ILE A 357 2.82 -23.38 43.48
N VAL A 358 4.09 -23.53 43.12
CA VAL A 358 4.69 -24.80 42.65
C VAL A 358 5.91 -25.08 43.51
N ALA A 359 5.98 -26.28 44.07
CA ALA A 359 6.85 -26.62 45.20
C ALA A 359 6.69 -25.64 46.38
N THR A 360 7.58 -24.64 46.51
CA THR A 360 7.64 -23.70 47.64
C THR A 360 7.33 -22.25 47.27
N LYS A 361 7.30 -21.91 45.97
CA LYS A 361 7.32 -20.52 45.47
C LYS A 361 6.11 -20.25 44.57
N PRO A 362 5.46 -19.05 44.66
CA PRO A 362 4.47 -18.62 43.69
C PRO A 362 5.14 -18.22 42.38
N LEU A 363 4.77 -18.91 41.30
CA LEU A 363 5.28 -18.64 39.95
C LEU A 363 4.80 -17.27 39.47
N TYR A 364 5.64 -16.60 38.67
CA TYR A 364 5.25 -15.45 37.86
C TYR A 364 5.30 -15.86 36.39
N VAL A 365 4.17 -15.74 35.69
CA VAL A 365 4.03 -16.19 34.29
C VAL A 365 3.52 -15.03 33.44
N ALA A 366 4.23 -14.72 32.35
CA ALA A 366 3.87 -13.65 31.42
C ALA A 366 4.37 -13.97 30.00
N LEU A 367 3.87 -13.26 28.99
CA LEU A 367 4.40 -13.34 27.62
C LEU A 367 5.89 -12.93 27.57
N ALA A 368 6.72 -13.71 26.89
CA ALA A 368 8.16 -13.54 26.87
C ALA A 368 8.61 -12.36 25.97
N GLN A 369 8.80 -11.18 26.57
CA GLN A 369 9.41 -10.03 25.91
C GLN A 369 10.91 -10.23 25.69
N ARG A 370 11.44 -9.84 24.51
CA ARG A 370 12.89 -9.92 24.26
C ARG A 370 13.66 -8.84 25.04
N LYS A 371 14.94 -9.11 25.30
CA LYS A 371 15.85 -8.14 25.95
C LYS A 371 15.91 -6.81 25.19
N GLU A 372 15.98 -6.85 23.86
CA GLU A 372 15.97 -5.67 22.98
C GLU A 372 14.67 -4.86 23.16
N GLU A 373 13.51 -5.50 23.03
CA GLU A 373 12.18 -4.88 23.17
C GLU A 373 11.97 -4.29 24.57
N ARG A 374 12.27 -5.06 25.61
CA ARG A 374 12.14 -4.62 27.02
C ARG A 374 13.08 -3.47 27.33
N GLN A 375 14.30 -3.47 26.79
CA GLN A 375 15.23 -2.36 26.94
C GLN A 375 14.73 -1.10 26.22
N ALA A 376 14.22 -1.22 24.99
CA ALA A 376 13.60 -0.11 24.26
C ALA A 376 12.36 0.45 25.00
N HIS A 377 11.53 -0.41 25.57
CA HIS A 377 10.35 -0.01 26.35
C HIS A 377 10.75 0.76 27.62
N LEU A 378 11.76 0.27 28.36
CA LEU A 378 12.33 0.95 29.53
C LEU A 378 12.99 2.29 29.17
N THR A 379 13.74 2.35 28.06
CA THR A 379 14.36 3.59 27.58
C THR A 379 13.30 4.61 27.15
N ASN A 380 12.23 4.20 26.46
CA ASN A 380 11.12 5.09 26.11
C ASN A 380 10.37 5.57 27.36
N GLN A 381 10.10 4.69 28.33
CA GLN A 381 9.44 5.07 29.59
C GLN A 381 10.29 6.05 30.42
N TYR A 382 11.62 5.87 30.44
CA TYR A 382 12.56 6.81 31.05
C TYR A 382 12.58 8.15 30.30
N MET A 383 12.60 8.13 28.96
CA MET A 383 12.59 9.33 28.12
C MET A 383 11.28 10.13 28.26
N GLN A 384 10.13 9.45 28.32
CA GLN A 384 8.84 10.09 28.61
C GLN A 384 8.80 10.70 30.01
N ARG A 385 9.34 10.01 31.03
CA ARG A 385 9.45 10.53 32.39
C ARG A 385 10.44 11.72 32.50
N MET A 386 11.43 11.81 31.62
CA MET A 386 12.30 13.00 31.50
C MET A 386 11.60 14.15 30.75
N ALA A 387 10.77 13.84 29.74
CA ALA A 387 10.04 14.83 28.96
C ALA A 387 8.97 15.57 29.80
N SER A 388 8.23 14.85 30.66
CA SER A 388 7.23 15.48 31.55
C SER A 388 7.83 16.43 32.58
N VAL A 389 9.07 16.19 33.05
CA VAL A 389 9.78 17.12 33.96
C VAL A 389 10.20 18.42 33.26
N ARG A 390 10.34 18.43 31.93
CA ARG A 390 10.59 19.66 31.14
C ARG A 390 9.31 20.45 30.79
N ALA A 391 8.14 20.00 31.21
CA ALA A 391 6.85 20.58 30.81
C ALA A 391 6.26 21.60 31.82
N VAL A 392 7.05 22.10 32.78
CA VAL A 392 6.68 23.26 33.61
C VAL A 392 7.04 24.56 32.87
N PRO A 393 6.05 25.40 32.49
CA PRO A 393 6.33 26.68 31.82
C PRO A 393 6.84 27.71 32.85
N ASN A 394 8.08 28.14 32.68
CA ASN A 394 8.64 29.23 33.50
C ASN A 394 7.94 30.55 33.12
N PRO A 395 7.40 31.33 34.09
CA PRO A 395 6.83 32.65 33.79
C PRO A 395 7.94 33.63 33.39
N VAL A 396 7.60 34.59 32.51
CA VAL A 396 8.53 35.63 32.05
C VAL A 396 8.79 36.64 33.18
N ILE A 397 10.06 36.92 33.46
CA ILE A 397 10.51 37.92 34.44
C ILE A 397 11.42 38.95 33.75
N ASN A 398 11.24 40.23 34.11
CA ASN A 398 11.92 41.36 33.48
C ASN A 398 13.45 41.39 33.73
N PRO A 399 14.27 41.82 32.74
CA PRO A 399 15.72 41.90 32.87
C PRO A 399 16.20 43.26 33.41
N TYR A 400 15.94 43.60 34.68
CA TYR A 400 16.54 44.77 35.34
C TYR A 400 16.61 44.64 36.88
N GLN A 401 17.70 44.05 37.40
CA GLN A 401 18.34 44.40 38.69
C GLN A 401 19.63 43.56 38.91
N PRO A 402 20.61 44.04 39.72
CA PRO A 402 21.91 43.38 39.91
C PRO A 402 21.88 42.31 41.02
N ALA A 403 22.81 41.35 40.96
CA ALA A 403 22.90 40.23 41.89
C ALA A 403 24.01 40.37 42.96
N PRO A 404 23.70 40.05 44.24
CA PRO A 404 24.65 39.63 45.28
C PRO A 404 24.45 38.11 45.62
N PRO A 405 25.25 37.45 46.49
CA PRO A 405 25.91 36.21 46.05
C PRO A 405 25.48 34.90 46.74
N SER A 406 25.80 33.79 46.05
CA SER A 406 26.16 32.45 46.56
C SER A 406 25.47 31.92 47.83
N GLY A 407 24.44 31.08 47.65
CA GLY A 407 23.84 30.27 48.73
C GLY A 407 23.42 28.87 48.27
N TYR A 408 23.70 27.86 49.09
CA TYR A 408 23.36 26.45 48.82
C TYR A 408 21.85 26.22 48.71
N PHE A 409 21.41 25.33 47.82
CA PHE A 409 20.10 24.68 47.91
C PHE A 409 20.20 23.17 47.75
N MET A 410 19.58 22.44 48.69
CA MET A 410 19.57 20.99 48.78
C MET A 410 18.17 20.49 48.41
N ALA A 411 18.05 19.65 47.37
CA ALA A 411 16.75 19.16 46.93
C ALA A 411 16.22 18.06 47.87
N ALA A 412 15.03 18.28 48.44
CA ALA A 412 14.39 17.32 49.34
C ALA A 412 13.81 16.11 48.58
N ILE A 413 13.82 14.94 49.23
CA ILE A 413 13.29 13.68 48.69
C ILE A 413 11.83 13.51 49.14
N PRO A 414 10.84 13.42 48.23
CA PRO A 414 9.49 13.00 48.58
C PRO A 414 9.47 11.48 48.86
N GLN A 415 8.94 11.05 50.00
CA GLN A 415 8.69 9.63 50.24
C GLN A 415 7.56 9.12 49.33
N ALA A 416 7.80 8.00 48.64
CA ALA A 416 6.75 7.26 47.95
C ALA A 416 6.06 6.32 48.94
N GLN A 417 4.81 6.62 49.32
CA GLN A 417 4.01 5.75 50.19
C GLN A 417 3.18 4.77 49.37
N ASN A 418 3.11 3.52 49.83
CA ASN A 418 2.68 2.36 49.06
C ASN A 418 1.18 2.07 49.18
N ARG A 419 0.44 1.94 48.05
CA ARG A 419 -0.76 1.09 47.99
C ARG A 419 -1.18 0.67 46.58
N THR A 420 -1.88 -0.47 46.53
CA THR A 420 -2.33 -1.21 45.33
C THR A 420 -3.84 -1.02 45.10
N SER A 421 -4.32 -1.13 43.83
CA SER A 421 -5.42 -2.06 43.43
C SER A 421 -6.20 -1.68 42.14
N TYR A 422 -6.23 -2.64 41.20
CA TYR A 422 -7.34 -3.09 40.32
C TYR A 422 -8.11 -2.15 39.34
N TYR A 423 -8.83 -2.83 38.42
CA TYR A 423 -9.54 -2.31 37.24
C TYR A 423 -10.98 -1.85 37.53
N SER A 424 -11.51 -0.94 36.69
CA SER A 424 -12.87 -1.04 36.12
C SER A 424 -12.97 -0.21 34.83
N ALA A 425 -14.12 -0.23 34.13
CA ALA A 425 -14.32 0.36 32.81
C ALA A 425 -15.63 1.16 32.66
N ALA A 426 -15.64 2.08 31.67
CA ALA A 426 -16.80 2.79 31.09
C ALA A 426 -17.66 3.69 32.00
N GLY A 427 -18.41 4.63 31.39
CA GLY A 427 -19.55 5.30 32.03
C GLY A 427 -19.39 6.77 32.47
N GLN A 428 -19.63 7.69 31.53
CA GLN A 428 -20.51 8.88 31.64
C GLN A 428 -20.94 9.49 33.02
N MET A 429 -20.97 10.85 33.03
CA MET A 429 -21.85 11.77 33.80
C MET A 429 -21.39 12.36 35.16
N THR A 430 -21.91 13.56 35.45
CA THR A 430 -21.66 14.46 36.61
C THR A 430 -22.48 14.07 37.85
N PRO A 431 -22.10 14.52 39.07
CA PRO A 431 -23.00 15.42 39.83
C PRO A 431 -22.30 16.49 40.72
N LEU A 432 -23.06 17.16 41.59
CA LEU A 432 -22.70 18.36 42.37
C LEU A 432 -22.38 18.10 43.87
N ARG A 433 -22.01 19.19 44.58
CA ARG A 433 -21.99 19.44 46.05
C ARG A 433 -23.26 18.94 46.82
N PRO A 434 -23.30 18.86 48.19
CA PRO A 434 -22.56 19.65 49.20
C PRO A 434 -22.03 18.89 50.46
N SER A 435 -21.77 19.61 51.58
CA SER A 435 -21.02 19.24 52.80
C SER A 435 -21.78 19.36 54.13
N PRO A 436 -21.32 18.72 55.23
CA PRO A 436 -21.11 19.39 56.55
C PRO A 436 -19.79 18.96 57.27
N ARG A 437 -19.03 19.79 58.03
CA ARG A 437 -19.22 20.39 59.40
C ARG A 437 -19.24 19.31 60.51
N TRP A 438 -18.32 19.24 61.50
CA TRP A 438 -17.97 20.08 62.69
C TRP A 438 -16.60 19.52 63.29
N THR A 439 -15.78 20.01 64.24
CA THR A 439 -15.32 21.26 64.92
C THR A 439 -14.23 20.93 66.01
N THR A 440 -13.28 21.85 66.28
CA THR A 440 -12.62 22.20 67.58
C THR A 440 -11.67 21.28 68.40
N GLN A 441 -10.49 21.86 68.74
CA GLN A 441 -9.64 21.76 69.96
C GLN A 441 -9.11 20.37 70.44
N GLY A 442 -7.78 20.12 70.37
CA GLY A 442 -6.80 20.34 71.46
C GLY A 442 -5.68 19.28 71.41
N VAL A 443 -4.62 19.18 72.25
CA VAL A 443 -4.02 19.96 73.37
C VAL A 443 -2.47 19.73 73.32
N ARG A 444 -1.62 20.29 74.20
CA ARG A 444 -0.14 20.16 74.16
C ARG A 444 0.53 20.06 75.56
N PRO A 445 1.49 19.14 75.76
CA PRO A 445 2.82 19.42 76.38
C PRO A 445 3.98 18.74 75.57
N GLN A 446 5.31 19.07 75.61
CA GLN A 446 6.32 19.32 76.67
C GLN A 446 6.68 18.04 77.49
N HIS A 447 7.94 17.64 77.81
CA HIS A 447 9.31 18.22 77.62
C HIS A 447 10.45 17.13 77.79
N PHE A 448 11.74 17.53 77.62
CA PHE A 448 13.09 16.90 77.81
C PHE A 448 13.68 16.05 76.64
N GLN A 449 14.85 16.35 76.01
CA GLN A 449 16.29 16.22 76.40
C GLN A 449 16.76 14.75 76.63
N ASN A 450 17.97 14.28 76.26
CA ASN A 450 19.30 14.94 76.18
C ASN A 450 20.29 14.37 75.08
N MET A 451 21.53 14.90 75.04
CA MET A 451 22.76 14.60 74.26
C MET A 451 23.21 13.11 74.23
N SER A 452 24.18 12.56 73.45
CA SER A 452 25.20 12.95 72.42
C SER A 452 25.72 11.64 71.74
N GLY A 453 26.64 11.52 70.76
CA GLY A 453 27.51 12.41 69.95
C GLY A 453 28.84 11.66 69.56
N GLY A 454 29.45 11.88 68.37
CA GLY A 454 30.66 11.13 67.94
C GLY A 454 31.23 11.47 66.54
N MET A 455 32.47 11.03 66.24
CA MET A 455 33.34 11.58 65.16
C MET A 455 33.54 10.70 63.89
N ARG A 456 34.09 11.36 62.85
CA ARG A 456 34.67 10.90 61.56
C ARG A 456 35.88 9.92 61.72
N PRO A 457 36.43 9.23 60.66
CA PRO A 457 36.77 9.76 59.33
C PRO A 457 36.66 8.78 58.11
N SER A 458 37.41 9.06 57.02
CA SER A 458 37.22 8.62 55.62
C SER A 458 38.48 8.13 54.89
N ALA A 459 38.37 7.23 53.90
CA ALA A 459 39.42 6.91 52.90
C ALA A 459 38.83 6.30 51.57
N PRO A 460 39.57 6.23 50.43
CA PRO A 460 38.96 6.30 49.07
C PRO A 460 39.47 5.27 48.01
N ARG A 461 39.34 5.62 46.71
CA ARG A 461 39.83 5.01 45.42
C ARG A 461 38.92 3.95 44.73
N PRO A 462 39.09 3.68 43.40
CA PRO A 462 39.88 4.37 42.35
C PRO A 462 39.08 4.76 41.07
N GLN A 463 39.74 5.37 40.08
CA GLN A 463 39.22 5.67 38.73
C GLN A 463 39.85 4.77 37.65
N SER A 464 39.20 4.66 36.48
CA SER A 464 39.90 4.36 35.21
C SER A 464 39.24 5.01 33.97
N PHE A 465 40.13 5.30 33.02
CA PHE A 465 40.06 5.99 31.72
C PHE A 465 38.76 5.98 30.87
N SER A 466 38.64 7.05 30.06
CA SER A 466 37.72 7.19 28.92
C SER A 466 38.51 7.60 27.68
N THR A 467 38.17 7.06 26.50
CA THR A 467 38.92 7.23 25.25
C THR A 467 38.23 8.21 24.30
N MET A 468 39.01 9.10 23.68
CA MET A 468 38.51 10.15 22.78
C MET A 468 37.90 9.61 21.47
N ARG A 469 37.01 10.41 20.88
CA ARG A 469 36.58 10.30 19.47
C ARG A 469 36.70 11.69 18.82
N PRO A 470 37.35 11.83 17.65
CA PRO A 470 37.67 13.14 17.08
C PRO A 470 36.47 13.85 16.45
N THR A 471 36.58 15.17 16.35
CA THR A 471 35.64 16.07 15.70
C THR A 471 36.02 16.33 14.23
N SER A 472 35.01 16.59 13.40
CA SER A 472 35.19 17.33 12.14
C SER A 472 33.96 18.20 11.91
N GLN A 473 34.18 19.47 11.56
CA GLN A 473 33.13 20.44 11.28
C GLN A 473 33.09 20.77 9.78
N ALA A 474 31.90 21.05 9.26
CA ALA A 474 31.71 21.80 8.02
C ALA A 474 30.54 22.79 8.24
N PRO A 475 30.61 24.06 7.77
CA PRO A 475 29.69 25.09 8.23
C PRO A 475 28.31 25.02 7.56
N ARG A 476 27.26 25.45 8.29
CA ARG A 476 25.98 25.88 7.71
C ARG A 476 26.07 27.37 7.37
N MET A 477 25.59 27.75 6.19
CA MET A 477 25.34 29.17 5.87
C MET A 477 24.06 29.66 6.56
N MET A 478 24.06 30.92 7.01
CA MET A 478 22.88 31.59 7.59
C MET A 478 22.06 32.31 6.52
N SER A 479 20.76 32.49 6.79
CA SER A 479 19.92 33.44 6.08
C SER A 479 20.15 34.87 6.57
N THR A 480 20.05 35.84 5.67
CA THR A 480 20.06 37.27 5.99
C THR A 480 18.67 37.88 5.74
N GLN A 481 18.30 38.92 6.50
CA GLN A 481 16.97 39.54 6.41
C GLN A 481 17.08 41.06 6.59
N ARG A 482 16.32 41.81 5.78
CA ARG A 482 16.01 43.26 5.87
C ARG A 482 17.17 44.27 5.76
N VAL A 483 17.00 45.22 4.84
CA VAL A 483 16.93 46.67 5.14
C VAL A 483 15.79 47.26 4.29
N ALA A 484 15.21 48.40 4.68
CA ALA A 484 14.24 49.16 3.90
C ALA A 484 14.54 50.68 3.98
N SER A 485 14.21 51.44 2.93
CA SER A 485 14.42 52.90 2.84
C SER A 485 13.41 53.57 1.90
N GLN A 486 13.23 54.89 2.00
CA GLN A 486 12.07 55.64 1.48
C GLN A 486 12.40 56.61 0.32
N ALA A 487 11.46 56.77 -0.63
CA ALA A 487 11.17 57.97 -1.43
C ALA A 487 9.77 57.75 -2.08
N VAL A 488 8.73 58.62 -2.13
CA VAL A 488 8.53 60.10 -2.07
C VAL A 488 8.29 60.74 -3.46
N VAL A 489 7.04 60.56 -3.96
CA VAL A 489 6.21 61.44 -4.87
C VAL A 489 6.80 61.94 -6.22
N PRO A 490 6.01 62.54 -7.16
CA PRO A 490 4.57 62.83 -7.18
C PRO A 490 3.76 62.25 -8.37
N ARG A 491 2.46 62.55 -8.36
CA ARG A 491 1.41 62.22 -9.37
C ARG A 491 0.89 63.51 -10.01
N PRO A 492 0.53 63.53 -11.30
CA PRO A 492 -0.46 64.47 -11.86
C PRO A 492 -1.83 63.80 -12.08
N ALA A 493 -2.88 64.61 -12.28
CA ALA A 493 -4.22 64.16 -12.61
C ALA A 493 -4.85 65.07 -13.67
N ALA A 494 -5.75 64.52 -14.48
CA ALA A 494 -6.63 65.24 -15.40
C ALA A 494 -7.99 64.51 -15.46
N ALA A 495 -9.07 65.23 -15.74
CA ALA A 495 -10.43 64.68 -15.70
C ALA A 495 -11.44 65.43 -16.59
N THR A 496 -12.32 64.66 -17.24
CA THR A 496 -13.58 65.05 -17.91
C THR A 496 -14.49 63.81 -17.85
N ALA A 497 -15.69 63.82 -17.24
CA ALA A 497 -16.95 64.45 -17.71
C ALA A 497 -17.51 63.79 -18.99
N ALA A 498 -18.79 63.40 -19.12
CA ALA A 498 -19.96 63.45 -18.22
C ALA A 498 -20.98 62.32 -18.61
N ALA A 499 -21.81 61.73 -17.72
CA ALA A 499 -23.20 62.10 -17.34
C ALA A 499 -24.16 60.86 -17.52
N PRO A 500 -25.35 60.77 -16.86
CA PRO A 500 -26.02 59.48 -16.58
C PRO A 500 -27.55 59.42 -16.89
N VAL A 501 -28.30 58.54 -16.17
CA VAL A 501 -29.78 58.28 -16.19
C VAL A 501 -30.21 57.26 -17.26
N ARG A 502 -31.09 56.25 -17.04
CA ARG A 502 -32.01 55.81 -15.93
C ARG A 502 -31.56 54.43 -15.38
N GLY A 503 -32.28 53.65 -14.56
CA GLY A 503 -33.61 53.71 -13.90
C GLY A 503 -33.93 52.39 -13.14
N VAL A 504 -35.07 52.28 -12.45
CA VAL A 504 -35.56 51.06 -11.72
C VAL A 504 -37.10 51.02 -11.75
N PRO A 505 -37.78 49.90 -11.38
CA PRO A 505 -38.36 49.88 -10.02
C PRO A 505 -38.30 48.52 -9.28
N GLN A 506 -38.27 48.57 -7.95
CA GLN A 506 -38.62 47.44 -7.06
C GLN A 506 -40.10 47.55 -6.63
N TYR A 507 -40.69 46.44 -6.16
CA TYR A 507 -41.91 46.46 -5.37
C TYR A 507 -41.72 45.80 -4.00
N LYS A 508 -42.37 46.39 -2.98
CA LYS A 508 -42.64 45.82 -1.66
C LYS A 508 -44.08 46.16 -1.31
N TYR A 509 -44.84 45.24 -0.73
CA TYR A 509 -45.99 45.54 0.12
C TYR A 509 -46.19 44.44 1.18
N SER A 510 -47.13 44.66 2.10
CA SER A 510 -47.01 44.23 3.50
C SER A 510 -47.95 43.10 3.94
N ALA A 511 -47.78 42.66 5.19
CA ALA A 511 -48.41 41.51 5.82
C ALA A 511 -49.96 41.52 5.85
N GLY A 512 -50.56 40.33 5.78
CA GLY A 512 -51.96 40.03 6.07
C GLY A 512 -52.07 38.87 7.08
N VAL A 513 -52.94 39.01 8.07
CA VAL A 513 -53.00 38.17 9.28
C VAL A 513 -53.85 36.90 9.06
N ARG A 514 -53.43 35.77 9.66
CA ARG A 514 -54.19 34.94 10.64
C ARG A 514 -53.95 33.43 10.48
N ASN A 515 -53.67 32.76 11.60
CA ASN A 515 -53.56 31.30 11.72
C ASN A 515 -54.53 30.80 12.81
N PRO A 516 -55.17 29.63 12.64
CA PRO A 516 -55.66 28.84 13.76
C PRO A 516 -54.98 27.45 13.84
N GLN A 517 -54.96 26.89 15.06
CA GLN A 517 -54.61 25.49 15.35
C GLN A 517 -55.69 24.56 14.71
N GLN A 518 -55.57 23.22 14.60
CA GLN A 518 -54.94 22.25 15.50
C GLN A 518 -54.96 20.83 14.88
N HIS A 519 -53.95 19.97 15.16
CA HIS A 519 -53.94 18.49 15.00
C HIS A 519 -54.18 17.92 13.55
N LEU A 520 -53.62 16.77 13.13
CA LEU A 520 -53.51 15.46 13.80
C LEU A 520 -52.35 14.59 13.20
N SER A 521 -51.90 13.59 13.96
CA SER A 521 -51.25 12.31 13.56
C SER A 521 -50.37 12.21 12.28
N THR A 522 -49.09 11.86 12.46
CA THR A 522 -48.18 11.41 11.40
C THR A 522 -48.43 9.98 10.91
N GLN A 523 -48.36 9.76 9.60
CA GLN A 523 -47.99 8.47 8.97
C GLN A 523 -46.86 8.70 7.94
N PRO A 524 -45.97 7.71 7.70
CA PRO A 524 -44.85 7.86 6.75
C PRO A 524 -45.25 7.53 5.31
N GLN A 525 -44.76 8.30 4.33
CA GLN A 525 -44.87 7.97 2.90
C GLN A 525 -43.53 7.52 2.30
N VAL A 526 -43.55 6.28 1.79
CA VAL A 526 -42.74 5.68 0.71
C VAL A 526 -41.40 6.32 0.29
N PRO A 527 -40.27 5.61 0.46
CA PRO A 527 -39.06 5.80 -0.34
C PRO A 527 -39.29 5.35 -1.80
N LEU A 528 -38.59 5.97 -2.76
CA LEU A 528 -38.55 5.48 -4.15
C LEU A 528 -37.93 4.08 -4.22
N GLN A 529 -38.62 3.15 -4.89
CA GLN A 529 -38.12 1.79 -5.13
C GLN A 529 -37.13 1.78 -6.31
N GLN A 530 -36.15 0.88 -6.25
CA GLN A 530 -35.33 0.49 -7.39
C GLN A 530 -36.11 -0.53 -8.24
N PRO A 531 -35.89 -0.62 -9.57
CA PRO A 531 -36.53 -1.64 -10.39
C PRO A 531 -36.15 -3.04 -9.89
N ALA A 532 -37.14 -3.94 -9.79
CA ALA A 532 -36.95 -5.31 -9.33
C ALA A 532 -37.01 -6.28 -10.51
N VAL A 533 -36.10 -7.24 -10.57
CA VAL A 533 -35.99 -8.15 -11.71
C VAL A 533 -37.13 -9.17 -11.68
N HIS A 534 -38.07 -9.01 -12.61
CA HIS A 534 -39.22 -9.89 -12.78
C HIS A 534 -38.93 -10.97 -13.81
N VAL A 535 -38.81 -12.22 -13.35
CA VAL A 535 -38.91 -13.41 -14.19
C VAL A 535 -40.33 -13.96 -14.03
N GLN A 536 -41.03 -14.25 -15.13
CA GLN A 536 -42.42 -14.75 -15.05
C GLN A 536 -42.49 -16.04 -14.21
N GLY A 537 -43.25 -15.99 -13.11
CA GLY A 537 -43.50 -17.13 -12.23
C GLY A 537 -42.72 -17.17 -10.91
N GLN A 538 -41.89 -16.18 -10.57
CA GLN A 538 -41.20 -16.11 -9.27
C GLN A 538 -41.21 -14.70 -8.66
N GLU A 539 -41.09 -14.61 -7.33
CA GLU A 539 -41.10 -13.33 -6.59
C GLU A 539 -39.97 -12.38 -7.04
N PRO A 540 -40.18 -11.05 -7.07
CA PRO A 540 -39.20 -10.10 -7.60
C PRO A 540 -37.93 -10.04 -6.75
N LEU A 541 -36.78 -10.41 -7.34
CA LEU A 541 -35.50 -10.29 -6.65
C LEU A 541 -35.07 -8.81 -6.68
N THR A 542 -34.98 -8.18 -5.51
CA THR A 542 -34.42 -6.83 -5.38
C THR A 542 -32.95 -6.88 -4.96
N ALA A 543 -32.16 -5.92 -5.40
CA ALA A 543 -30.76 -5.78 -4.98
C ALA A 543 -30.61 -5.69 -3.45
N SER A 544 -31.62 -5.17 -2.74
CA SER A 544 -31.64 -5.12 -1.27
C SER A 544 -31.75 -6.49 -0.61
N MET A 545 -32.51 -7.43 -1.20
CA MET A 545 -32.66 -8.79 -0.65
C MET A 545 -31.37 -9.61 -0.86
N LEU A 546 -30.75 -9.49 -2.05
CA LEU A 546 -29.47 -10.13 -2.32
C LEU A 546 -28.37 -9.58 -1.39
N ALA A 547 -28.34 -8.27 -1.16
CA ALA A 547 -27.35 -7.63 -0.30
C ALA A 547 -27.47 -8.02 1.19
N SER A 548 -28.65 -8.46 1.66
CA SER A 548 -28.85 -8.92 3.04
C SER A 548 -28.47 -10.38 3.30
N ALA A 549 -28.30 -11.20 2.25
CA ALA A 549 -28.05 -12.64 2.40
C ALA A 549 -26.55 -12.98 2.52
N PRO A 550 -26.17 -14.07 3.22
CA PRO A 550 -24.83 -14.64 3.18
C PRO A 550 -24.35 -14.97 1.75
N LEU A 551 -23.04 -14.83 1.49
CA LEU A 551 -22.47 -14.98 0.14
C LEU A 551 -22.80 -16.32 -0.56
N GLN A 552 -22.89 -17.43 0.18
CA GLN A 552 -23.25 -18.73 -0.36
C GLN A 552 -24.72 -18.77 -0.83
N GLU A 553 -25.61 -18.13 -0.08
CA GLU A 553 -27.05 -18.05 -0.34
C GLU A 553 -27.35 -17.06 -1.48
N GLN A 554 -26.56 -15.98 -1.62
CA GLN A 554 -26.57 -15.12 -2.80
C GLN A 554 -26.29 -15.90 -4.09
N LYS A 555 -25.29 -16.80 -4.08
CA LYS A 555 -24.98 -17.65 -5.24
C LYS A 555 -26.11 -18.62 -5.56
N GLN A 556 -26.73 -19.22 -4.54
CA GLN A 556 -27.89 -20.09 -4.73
C GLN A 556 -29.08 -19.35 -5.36
N MET A 557 -29.49 -18.20 -4.80
CA MET A 557 -30.60 -17.40 -5.34
C MET A 557 -30.36 -16.94 -6.78
N LEU A 558 -29.13 -16.57 -7.15
CA LEU A 558 -28.79 -16.25 -8.53
C LEU A 558 -28.83 -17.50 -9.44
N GLY A 559 -28.40 -18.66 -8.93
CA GLY A 559 -28.41 -19.94 -9.65
C GLY A 559 -29.83 -20.40 -10.00
N GLU A 560 -30.75 -20.31 -9.05
CA GLU A 560 -32.17 -20.66 -9.23
C GLU A 560 -32.88 -19.75 -10.26
N ARG A 561 -32.38 -18.52 -10.47
CA ARG A 561 -32.88 -17.58 -11.49
C ARG A 561 -32.23 -17.77 -12.86
N LEU A 562 -30.94 -18.10 -12.90
CA LEU A 562 -30.20 -18.31 -14.14
C LEU A 562 -30.51 -19.67 -14.78
N PHE A 563 -30.65 -20.73 -13.98
CA PHE A 563 -30.80 -22.10 -14.46
C PHE A 563 -31.98 -22.28 -15.45
N PRO A 564 -33.21 -21.79 -15.20
CA PRO A 564 -34.32 -21.96 -16.15
C PRO A 564 -34.11 -21.22 -17.47
N LEU A 565 -33.48 -20.04 -17.42
CA LEU A 565 -33.17 -19.24 -18.62
C LEU A 565 -32.13 -19.94 -19.49
N ILE A 566 -31.09 -20.51 -18.86
CA ILE A 566 -30.04 -21.28 -19.52
C ILE A 566 -30.59 -22.63 -20.03
N GLN A 567 -31.49 -23.27 -19.28
CA GLN A 567 -32.13 -24.53 -19.68
C GLN A 567 -32.99 -24.38 -20.93
N ASN A 568 -33.67 -23.24 -21.10
CA ASN A 568 -34.39 -22.91 -22.33
C ASN A 568 -33.47 -22.67 -23.55
N MET A 569 -32.17 -22.43 -23.34
CA MET A 569 -31.18 -22.30 -24.42
C MET A 569 -30.44 -23.61 -24.71
N HIS A 570 -29.90 -24.27 -23.67
CA HIS A 570 -29.10 -25.50 -23.80
C HIS A 570 -29.51 -26.56 -22.76
N PRO A 571 -30.61 -27.28 -22.99
CA PRO A 571 -31.17 -28.24 -22.02
C PRO A 571 -30.18 -29.28 -21.50
N SER A 572 -29.25 -29.74 -22.35
CA SER A 572 -28.27 -30.79 -22.03
C SER A 572 -27.04 -30.33 -21.25
N LEU A 573 -26.76 -29.01 -21.22
CA LEU A 573 -25.56 -28.46 -20.58
C LEU A 573 -25.89 -27.47 -19.45
N ALA A 574 -27.17 -27.14 -19.25
CA ALA A 574 -27.64 -26.08 -18.35
C ALA A 574 -27.03 -26.11 -16.94
N GLY A 575 -26.92 -27.28 -16.30
CA GLY A 575 -26.31 -27.41 -14.98
C GLY A 575 -24.83 -27.05 -14.93
N LYS A 576 -24.06 -27.45 -15.96
CA LYS A 576 -22.62 -27.12 -16.06
C LYS A 576 -22.40 -25.65 -16.39
N ILE A 577 -23.19 -25.11 -17.32
CA ILE A 577 -23.14 -23.69 -17.70
C ILE A 577 -23.52 -22.81 -16.50
N THR A 578 -24.61 -23.13 -15.79
CA THR A 578 -25.00 -22.39 -14.59
C THR A 578 -23.92 -22.45 -13.51
N GLY A 579 -23.34 -23.63 -13.27
CA GLY A 579 -22.21 -23.79 -12.33
C GLY A 579 -21.03 -22.87 -12.67
N MET A 580 -20.59 -22.83 -13.93
CA MET A 580 -19.51 -21.95 -14.38
C MET A 580 -19.88 -20.47 -14.30
N LEU A 581 -21.10 -20.08 -14.68
CA LEU A 581 -21.53 -18.69 -14.59
C LEU A 581 -21.64 -18.23 -13.12
N LEU A 582 -21.95 -19.12 -12.18
CA LEU A 582 -21.96 -18.80 -10.75
C LEU A 582 -20.57 -18.51 -10.17
N GLU A 583 -19.47 -18.80 -10.86
CA GLU A 583 -18.13 -18.36 -10.46
C GLU A 583 -17.87 -16.86 -10.75
N ILE A 584 -18.69 -16.23 -11.60
CA ILE A 584 -18.60 -14.81 -11.98
C ILE A 584 -19.12 -13.90 -10.85
N ASP A 585 -18.66 -12.65 -10.77
CA ASP A 585 -19.09 -11.67 -9.76
C ASP A 585 -20.62 -11.44 -9.73
N ASN A 586 -21.19 -11.30 -8.53
CA ASN A 586 -22.64 -11.21 -8.31
C ASN A 586 -23.27 -9.97 -9.00
N SER A 587 -22.51 -8.90 -9.22
CA SER A 587 -22.93 -7.71 -9.97
C SER A 587 -23.04 -7.95 -11.48
N GLU A 588 -22.17 -8.79 -12.06
CA GLU A 588 -22.25 -9.18 -13.48
C GLU A 588 -23.36 -10.24 -13.68
N LEU A 589 -23.56 -11.14 -12.72
CA LEU A 589 -24.71 -12.07 -12.69
C LEU A 589 -26.06 -11.33 -12.65
N LEU A 590 -26.19 -10.26 -11.86
CA LEU A 590 -27.37 -9.40 -11.88
C LEU A 590 -27.57 -8.70 -13.24
N HIS A 591 -26.51 -8.16 -13.83
CA HIS A 591 -26.59 -7.52 -15.16
C HIS A 591 -26.99 -8.52 -16.26
N MET A 592 -26.60 -9.79 -16.17
CA MET A 592 -27.09 -10.85 -17.08
C MET A 592 -28.58 -11.19 -16.88
N LEU A 593 -29.10 -11.08 -15.65
CA LEU A 593 -30.54 -11.23 -15.39
C LEU A 593 -31.36 -10.02 -15.89
N GLU A 594 -30.75 -8.83 -15.96
CA GLU A 594 -31.36 -7.63 -16.55
C GLU A 594 -31.24 -7.59 -18.09
N SER A 595 -30.20 -8.18 -18.67
CA SER A 595 -29.91 -8.15 -20.12
C SER A 595 -29.85 -9.56 -20.73
N PRO A 596 -30.89 -10.00 -21.46
CA PRO A 596 -30.91 -11.33 -22.08
C PRO A 596 -29.86 -11.50 -23.19
N GLU A 597 -29.40 -10.41 -23.81
CA GLU A 597 -28.28 -10.42 -24.76
C GLU A 597 -26.93 -10.66 -24.05
N SER A 598 -26.72 -10.02 -22.89
CA SER A 598 -25.55 -10.25 -22.05
C SER A 598 -25.49 -11.68 -21.53
N LEU A 599 -26.63 -12.26 -21.13
CA LEU A 599 -26.71 -13.67 -20.74
C LEU A 599 -26.38 -14.60 -21.90
N ARG A 600 -26.96 -14.38 -23.09
CA ARG A 600 -26.70 -15.20 -24.29
C ARG A 600 -25.22 -15.25 -24.63
N SER A 601 -24.57 -14.10 -24.77
CA SER A 601 -23.14 -14.02 -25.10
C SER A 601 -22.24 -14.75 -24.08
N LYS A 602 -22.61 -14.74 -22.80
CA LYS A 602 -21.87 -15.44 -21.73
C LYS A 602 -22.15 -16.94 -21.68
N VAL A 603 -23.36 -17.36 -22.04
CA VAL A 603 -23.73 -18.77 -22.24
C VAL A 603 -22.95 -19.36 -23.42
N ASP A 604 -22.85 -18.64 -24.54
CA ASP A 604 -22.07 -19.07 -25.72
C ASP A 604 -20.57 -19.22 -25.39
N GLU A 605 -19.99 -18.27 -24.63
CA GLU A 605 -18.61 -18.34 -24.12
C GLU A 605 -18.40 -19.59 -23.25
N ALA A 606 -19.32 -19.87 -22.30
CA ALA A 606 -19.25 -21.05 -21.46
C ALA A 606 -19.41 -22.37 -22.24
N VAL A 607 -20.26 -22.40 -23.27
CA VAL A 607 -20.41 -23.55 -24.18
C VAL A 607 -19.11 -23.81 -24.95
N ALA A 608 -18.45 -22.78 -25.49
CA ALA A 608 -17.17 -22.92 -26.18
C ALA A 608 -16.07 -23.49 -25.27
N VAL A 609 -15.99 -23.02 -24.02
CA VAL A 609 -15.04 -23.55 -23.02
C VAL A 609 -15.37 -25.02 -22.66
N LEU A 610 -16.64 -25.38 -22.48
CA LEU A 610 -17.05 -26.75 -22.21
C LEU A 610 -16.76 -27.71 -23.37
N GLN A 611 -16.91 -27.26 -24.62
CA GLN A 611 -16.52 -28.03 -25.81
C GLN A 611 -15.00 -28.22 -25.89
N ALA A 612 -14.22 -27.16 -25.65
CA ALA A 612 -12.76 -27.24 -25.62
C ALA A 612 -12.22 -28.15 -24.50
N HIS A 613 -12.91 -28.24 -23.36
CA HIS A 613 -12.58 -29.18 -22.30
C HIS A 613 -12.85 -30.63 -22.71
N GLN A 614 -14.05 -30.91 -23.25
CA GLN A 614 -14.42 -32.25 -23.70
C GLN A 614 -13.51 -32.77 -24.83
N ALA A 615 -13.08 -31.90 -25.75
CA ALA A 615 -12.10 -32.24 -26.77
C ALA A 615 -10.75 -32.67 -26.16
N LYS A 616 -10.27 -31.96 -25.13
CA LYS A 616 -9.04 -32.33 -24.41
C LYS A 616 -9.19 -33.64 -23.63
N GLU A 617 -10.31 -33.85 -22.95
CA GLU A 617 -10.59 -35.11 -22.24
C GLU A 617 -10.68 -36.32 -23.19
N ALA A 618 -11.23 -36.13 -24.40
CA ALA A 618 -11.27 -37.16 -25.42
C ALA A 618 -9.85 -37.54 -25.89
N VAL A 619 -9.02 -36.55 -26.23
CA VAL A 619 -7.60 -36.76 -26.61
C VAL A 619 -6.83 -37.45 -25.48
N GLN A 620 -7.02 -37.01 -24.22
CA GLN A 620 -6.32 -37.56 -23.08
C GLN A 620 -6.72 -39.03 -22.80
N LYS A 621 -8.00 -39.39 -22.98
CA LYS A 621 -8.49 -40.77 -22.90
C LYS A 621 -7.97 -41.67 -24.03
N THR A 622 -7.84 -41.14 -25.26
CA THR A 622 -7.21 -41.91 -26.35
C THR A 622 -5.73 -42.18 -26.11
N VAL A 623 -5.00 -41.24 -25.50
CA VAL A 623 -3.59 -41.46 -25.13
C VAL A 623 -3.48 -42.54 -24.05
N THR A 624 -4.26 -42.48 -22.96
CA THR A 624 -4.18 -43.47 -21.87
C THR A 624 -4.52 -44.90 -22.31
N ASN A 625 -5.42 -45.08 -23.30
CA ASN A 625 -5.73 -46.40 -23.84
C ASN A 625 -4.62 -46.96 -24.75
N SER A 626 -3.76 -46.10 -25.33
CA SER A 626 -2.64 -46.55 -26.17
C SER A 626 -1.43 -47.09 -25.37
N THR A 627 -1.36 -46.80 -24.07
CA THR A 627 -0.29 -47.24 -23.17
C THR A 627 -0.60 -48.51 -22.36
N GLY A 628 -1.65 -49.25 -22.73
CA GLY A 628 -2.00 -50.53 -22.10
C GLY A 628 -1.03 -51.65 -22.52
N VAL A 629 -0.04 -51.94 -21.67
CA VAL A 629 0.91 -53.06 -21.88
C VAL A 629 0.14 -54.39 -21.85
N PRO A 630 0.26 -55.25 -22.87
CA PRO A 630 -0.29 -56.61 -22.81
C PRO A 630 0.50 -57.44 -21.79
N GLY A 631 -0.20 -57.98 -20.79
CA GLY A 631 0.39 -58.88 -19.80
C GLY A 631 0.76 -60.24 -20.40
N ILE A 632 1.83 -60.82 -19.86
CA ILE A 632 2.22 -62.24 -19.98
C ILE A 632 2.08 -62.84 -18.59
#